data_AF-A0A3N5W9S8-F1
#
_entry.id   AF-A0A3N5W9S8-F1
#
_cell.length_a   1.000
_cell.length_b   1.000
_cell.length_c   1.000
_cell.angle_alpha   90.00
_cell.angle_beta   90.00
_cell.angle_gamma   90.00
#
_symmetry.space_group_name_H-M   'P 1'
#
loop_
_entity.id
_entity.type
_entity.pdbx_description
1 polymer ?
#
loop_
_entity_poly.entity_id
_entity_poly.type
_entity_poly.pdbx_seq_one_letter_code
_entity_poly.pdbx_strand_id
1 'polypeptide(L)'
;MKSACHLGFGWQDRAMRRARWLAPWKDSAVKPAMYHCISRVVDRRFVFGAGEREKFRMFMRMQENFSGCRVLSYCIMSNHFHLLLEVPPMSAGGIPDEELLKRLSAIYTEAAVAVVAKELADARKTGNQSHVEEIHARYSYRMHNLSEFMKALLIRFTRWFNRTQNRRGTLWEERFKSVIVESGIAARTMAAYIDLNPVRAGIVADPAEYRWSSYGEAVGGGTKGNGKKARAGLVRACMSHQGCGFEAEKWQEVSRIYRRAMGLALVGKSGRAQVEKGVVRPQMNTAEALEHGVTDTPLAGIGMAAMLRHRVRYFTDGAVIGSKAFVNEAFAGARERFTAKRKDGARAMRGGASGAKGLLWSMRDLRTGV
;
A
#
# COMPACT_ATOMS: atom_id res chain seq x y z
N MET A 1 8.82 -56.97 34.03
CA MET A 1 9.78 -55.94 33.56
C MET A 1 9.62 -55.78 32.06
N LYS A 2 9.29 -54.54 31.62
CA LYS A 2 9.59 -53.89 30.32
C LYS A 2 9.20 -54.60 29.01
N SER A 3 8.67 -53.97 27.98
CA SER A 3 8.09 -52.65 27.71
C SER A 3 7.67 -52.74 26.23
N ALA A 4 6.36 -52.75 25.93
CA ALA A 4 5.89 -52.68 24.54
C ALA A 4 5.71 -51.21 24.17
N CYS A 5 6.68 -50.66 23.46
CA CYS A 5 6.69 -49.27 23.00
C CYS A 5 5.59 -49.07 21.95
N HIS A 6 4.45 -48.51 22.37
CA HIS A 6 3.45 -47.93 21.48
C HIS A 6 3.94 -46.57 20.99
N LEU A 7 4.58 -46.52 19.82
CA LEU A 7 4.78 -45.27 19.09
C LEU A 7 3.54 -44.99 18.24
N GLY A 8 2.50 -44.49 18.91
CA GLY A 8 1.41 -43.80 18.23
C GLY A 8 1.93 -42.49 17.64
N PHE A 9 2.19 -42.49 16.33
CA PHE A 9 2.35 -41.25 15.57
C PHE A 9 0.98 -40.54 15.50
N GLY A 10 0.67 -39.80 16.56
CA GLY A 10 -0.41 -38.83 16.57
C GLY A 10 -0.11 -37.75 15.56
N TRP A 11 -0.72 -37.82 14.38
CA TRP A 11 -0.87 -36.70 13.47
C TRP A 11 -1.82 -35.68 14.11
N GLN A 12 -1.37 -35.01 15.16
CA GLN A 12 -2.06 -33.86 15.73
C GLN A 12 -1.93 -32.69 14.75
N ASP A 13 -3.08 -32.28 14.24
CA ASP A 13 -3.38 -30.97 13.67
C ASP A 13 -2.21 -30.27 13.00
N ARG A 14 -2.06 -30.54 11.70
CA ARG A 14 -1.41 -29.61 10.78
C ARG A 14 -2.25 -28.32 10.80
N ALA A 15 -1.95 -27.43 11.74
CA ALA A 15 -2.69 -26.19 11.98
C ALA A 15 -3.02 -25.54 10.64
N MET A 16 -4.30 -25.61 10.24
CA MET A 16 -4.75 -24.92 9.04
C MET A 16 -4.31 -23.47 9.20
N ARG A 17 -3.43 -23.00 8.30
CA ARG A 17 -2.97 -21.62 8.31
C ARG A 17 -4.22 -20.75 8.33
N ARG A 18 -4.45 -20.04 9.44
CA ARG A 18 -5.64 -19.20 9.62
C ARG A 18 -5.79 -18.31 8.38
N ALA A 19 -6.98 -18.27 7.81
CA ALA A 19 -7.28 -17.44 6.66
C ALA A 19 -6.81 -15.99 6.92
N ARG A 20 -6.25 -15.34 5.89
CA ARG A 20 -5.79 -13.95 5.98
C ARG A 20 -6.88 -13.10 6.59
N TRP A 21 -6.50 -12.23 7.51
CA TRP A 21 -7.40 -11.21 8.00
C TRP A 21 -7.56 -10.11 6.96
N LEU A 22 -8.74 -10.06 6.35
CA LEU A 22 -9.18 -8.98 5.48
C LEU A 22 -10.08 -8.04 6.28
N ALA A 23 -10.24 -6.79 5.81
CA ALA A 23 -11.18 -5.88 6.44
C ALA A 23 -12.57 -6.53 6.52
N PRO A 24 -13.28 -6.48 7.67
CA PRO A 24 -14.63 -7.04 7.78
C PRO A 24 -15.60 -6.47 6.74
N TRP A 25 -15.39 -5.22 6.32
CA TRP A 25 -16.17 -4.53 5.29
C TRP A 25 -15.58 -4.67 3.87
N LYS A 26 -14.74 -5.68 3.60
CA LYS A 26 -14.13 -5.86 2.27
C LYS A 26 -15.14 -5.97 1.12
N ASP A 27 -16.36 -6.43 1.42
CA ASP A 27 -17.47 -6.58 0.47
C ASP A 27 -18.52 -5.47 0.67
N SER A 28 -18.18 -4.40 1.39
CA SER A 28 -19.06 -3.23 1.51
C SER A 28 -19.34 -2.65 0.14
N ALA A 29 -20.55 -2.15 -0.08
CA ALA A 29 -20.90 -1.41 -1.30
C ALA A 29 -20.38 0.04 -1.30
N VAL A 30 -19.95 0.56 -0.14
CA VAL A 30 -19.63 1.99 0.04
C VAL A 30 -18.26 2.25 0.63
N LYS A 31 -17.76 1.37 1.52
CA LYS A 31 -16.53 1.60 2.29
C LYS A 31 -15.35 0.92 1.60
N PRO A 32 -14.36 1.68 1.07
CA PRO A 32 -13.14 1.08 0.55
C PRO A 32 -12.30 0.47 1.69
N ALA A 33 -11.45 -0.49 1.34
CA ALA A 33 -10.50 -1.08 2.28
C ALA A 33 -9.06 -0.73 1.86
N MET A 34 -8.27 -0.16 2.77
CA MET A 34 -6.86 0.14 2.54
C MET A 34 -5.96 -0.87 3.24
N TYR A 35 -4.91 -1.30 2.56
CA TYR A 35 -3.97 -2.31 3.04
C TYR A 35 -2.53 -1.89 2.78
N HIS A 36 -1.69 -1.90 3.81
CA HIS A 36 -0.25 -1.90 3.61
C HIS A 36 0.22 -3.33 3.35
N CYS A 37 0.69 -3.58 2.14
CA CYS A 37 1.14 -4.87 1.65
C CYS A 37 2.65 -4.93 1.53
N ILE A 38 3.24 -6.03 2.02
CA ILE A 38 4.69 -6.26 1.98
C ILE A 38 4.95 -7.67 1.46
N SER A 39 5.90 -7.81 0.55
CA SER A 39 6.47 -9.11 0.18
C SER A 39 7.98 -9.00 0.05
N ARG A 40 8.67 -10.09 0.40
CA ARG A 40 10.11 -10.19 0.47
C ARG A 40 10.59 -11.39 -0.32
N VAL A 41 11.74 -11.22 -0.94
CA VAL A 41 12.39 -12.23 -1.78
C VAL A 41 13.05 -13.29 -0.92
N VAL A 42 13.00 -14.54 -1.38
CA VAL A 42 13.58 -15.71 -0.68
C VAL A 42 15.06 -15.50 -0.35
N ASP A 43 15.46 -16.00 0.82
CA ASP A 43 16.79 -15.83 1.43
C ASP A 43 17.23 -14.37 1.57
N ARG A 44 16.26 -13.43 1.56
CA ARG A 44 16.46 -11.98 1.59
C ARG A 44 17.40 -11.47 0.51
N ARG A 45 17.55 -12.20 -0.60
CA ARG A 45 18.46 -11.85 -1.69
C ARG A 45 18.12 -10.51 -2.32
N PHE A 46 19.17 -9.74 -2.64
CA PHE A 46 19.04 -8.44 -3.30
C PHE A 46 18.86 -8.64 -4.81
N VAL A 47 17.64 -8.92 -5.24
CA VAL A 47 17.32 -9.18 -6.66
C VAL A 47 16.78 -7.95 -7.39
N PHE A 48 16.37 -6.91 -6.67
CA PHE A 48 15.85 -5.69 -7.28
C PHE A 48 16.99 -4.72 -7.61
N GLY A 49 17.58 -4.89 -8.79
CA GLY A 49 18.37 -3.86 -9.46
C GLY A 49 17.50 -2.77 -10.09
N ALA A 50 18.11 -1.80 -10.76
CA ALA A 50 17.38 -0.71 -11.40
C ALA A 50 16.37 -1.22 -12.43
N GLY A 51 16.77 -2.15 -13.31
CA GLY A 51 15.89 -2.74 -14.32
C GLY A 51 14.74 -3.55 -13.72
N GLU A 52 14.99 -4.32 -12.67
CA GLU A 52 13.98 -5.10 -11.97
C GLU A 52 12.96 -4.21 -11.26
N ARG A 53 13.41 -3.11 -10.62
CA ARG A 53 12.51 -2.13 -10.00
C ARG A 53 11.61 -1.46 -11.04
N GLU A 54 12.17 -1.08 -12.18
CA GLU A 54 11.41 -0.51 -13.30
C GLU A 54 10.37 -1.51 -13.82
N LYS A 55 10.75 -2.78 -14.01
CA LYS A 55 9.83 -3.81 -14.47
C LYS A 55 8.73 -4.11 -13.45
N PHE A 56 9.07 -4.15 -12.16
CA PHE A 56 8.09 -4.34 -11.11
C PHE A 56 7.10 -3.18 -11.05
N ARG A 57 7.59 -1.93 -11.11
CA ARG A 57 6.74 -0.72 -11.20
C ARG A 57 5.80 -0.80 -12.40
N MET A 58 6.31 -1.20 -13.56
CA MET A 58 5.51 -1.39 -14.77
C MET A 58 4.38 -2.42 -14.54
N PHE A 59 4.70 -3.61 -14.02
CA PHE A 59 3.68 -4.63 -13.73
C PHE A 59 2.67 -4.17 -12.68
N MET A 60 3.11 -3.46 -11.64
CA MET A 60 2.23 -2.87 -10.63
C MET A 60 1.22 -1.90 -11.26
N ARG A 61 1.69 -0.98 -12.12
CA ARG A 61 0.82 -0.02 -12.83
C ARG A 61 -0.12 -0.69 -13.84
N MET A 62 0.32 -1.76 -14.49
CA MET A 62 -0.56 -2.59 -15.33
C MET A 62 -1.67 -3.25 -14.51
N GLN A 63 -1.36 -3.80 -13.32
CA GLN A 63 -2.39 -4.40 -12.47
C GLN A 63 -3.34 -3.34 -11.88
N GLU A 64 -2.83 -2.17 -11.52
CA GLU A 64 -3.65 -1.04 -11.06
C GLU A 64 -4.69 -0.64 -12.12
N ASN A 65 -4.28 -0.57 -13.39
CA ASN A 65 -5.17 -0.25 -14.51
C ASN A 65 -6.20 -1.35 -14.80
N PHE A 66 -5.85 -2.62 -14.58
CA PHE A 66 -6.74 -3.74 -14.86
C PHE A 66 -7.74 -4.00 -13.73
N SER A 67 -7.30 -3.97 -12.47
CA SER A 67 -8.10 -4.53 -11.38
C SER A 67 -9.06 -3.55 -10.74
N GLY A 68 -8.93 -2.24 -11.00
CA GLY A 68 -9.65 -1.20 -10.25
C GLY A 68 -9.14 -0.99 -8.82
N CYS A 69 -8.16 -1.77 -8.35
CA CYS A 69 -7.44 -1.49 -7.11
C CYS A 69 -6.51 -0.30 -7.35
N ARG A 70 -6.31 0.54 -6.34
CA ARG A 70 -5.61 1.83 -6.48
C ARG A 70 -4.37 1.86 -5.60
N VAL A 71 -3.22 2.19 -6.18
CA VAL A 71 -1.95 2.29 -5.43
C VAL A 71 -1.81 3.71 -4.89
N LEU A 72 -1.97 3.85 -3.57
CA LEU A 72 -1.88 5.15 -2.90
C LEU A 72 -0.43 5.57 -2.66
N SER A 73 0.41 4.64 -2.21
CA SER A 73 1.85 4.83 -2.04
C SER A 73 2.58 3.50 -2.32
N TYR A 74 3.82 3.56 -2.77
CA TYR A 74 4.68 2.39 -2.89
C TYR A 74 6.15 2.73 -2.64
N CYS A 75 6.94 1.71 -2.33
CA CYS A 75 8.40 1.77 -2.36
C CYS A 75 8.98 0.40 -2.69
N ILE A 76 9.83 0.31 -3.72
CA ILE A 76 10.50 -0.92 -4.13
C ILE A 76 11.94 -0.88 -3.63
N MET A 77 12.29 -1.73 -2.66
CA MET A 77 13.63 -1.85 -2.08
C MET A 77 14.47 -2.90 -2.83
N SER A 78 15.68 -3.21 -2.35
CA SER A 78 16.58 -4.19 -2.98
C SER A 78 16.10 -5.65 -2.89
N ASN A 79 15.32 -6.02 -1.87
CA ASN A 79 14.85 -7.39 -1.63
C ASN A 79 13.39 -7.51 -1.18
N HIS A 80 12.67 -6.40 -1.10
CA HIS A 80 11.26 -6.37 -0.72
C HIS A 80 10.62 -5.11 -1.30
N PHE A 81 9.29 -5.04 -1.23
CA PHE A 81 8.57 -3.84 -1.59
C PHE A 81 7.43 -3.60 -0.60
N HIS A 82 6.95 -2.37 -0.61
CA HIS A 82 5.83 -1.89 0.17
C HIS A 82 4.78 -1.27 -0.76
N LEU A 83 3.51 -1.60 -0.58
CA LEU A 83 2.36 -0.99 -1.28
C LEU A 83 1.31 -0.57 -0.26
N LEU A 84 0.88 0.69 -0.27
CA LEU A 84 -0.39 1.08 0.31
C LEU A 84 -1.45 0.98 -0.80
N LEU A 85 -2.25 -0.08 -0.75
CA LEU A 85 -3.25 -0.41 -1.76
C LEU A 85 -4.65 -0.18 -1.22
N GLU A 86 -5.47 0.57 -1.96
CA GLU A 86 -6.90 0.71 -1.71
C GLU A 86 -7.68 -0.22 -2.62
N VAL A 87 -8.61 -0.95 -2.04
CA VAL A 87 -9.60 -1.78 -2.74
C VAL A 87 -10.94 -1.08 -2.62
N PRO A 88 -11.41 -0.40 -3.70
CA PRO A 88 -12.73 0.21 -3.70
C PRO A 88 -13.82 -0.87 -3.79
N PRO A 89 -15.04 -0.57 -3.30
CA PRO A 89 -16.18 -1.46 -3.48
C PRO A 89 -16.44 -1.72 -4.97
N MET A 90 -16.91 -2.93 -5.30
CA MET A 90 -17.49 -3.21 -6.61
C MET A 90 -18.95 -2.79 -6.58
N SER A 91 -19.42 -2.06 -7.59
CA SER A 91 -20.84 -1.74 -7.76
C SER A 91 -21.67 -3.01 -7.90
N ALA A 92 -22.89 -3.02 -7.35
CA ALA A 92 -23.78 -4.19 -7.39
C ALA A 92 -24.05 -4.70 -8.81
N GLY A 93 -24.14 -3.80 -9.79
CA GLY A 93 -24.30 -4.14 -11.21
C GLY A 93 -22.98 -4.44 -11.96
N GLY A 94 -21.86 -4.60 -11.26
CA GLY A 94 -20.55 -4.76 -11.88
C GLY A 94 -20.05 -3.49 -12.57
N ILE A 95 -19.25 -3.65 -13.63
CA ILE A 95 -18.70 -2.54 -14.43
C ILE A 95 -19.33 -2.54 -15.83
N PRO A 96 -19.46 -1.38 -16.49
CA PRO A 96 -19.91 -1.31 -17.88
C PRO A 96 -18.97 -2.04 -18.85
N ASP A 97 -19.49 -2.50 -19.99
CA ASP A 97 -18.74 -3.20 -21.04
C ASP A 97 -17.51 -2.37 -21.50
N GLU A 98 -17.67 -1.07 -21.68
CA GLU A 98 -16.58 -0.15 -22.06
C GLU A 98 -15.45 -0.12 -21.02
N GLU A 99 -15.79 -0.04 -19.73
CA GLU A 99 -14.80 -0.03 -18.65
C GLU A 99 -14.12 -1.39 -18.50
N LEU A 100 -14.85 -2.50 -18.73
CA LEU A 100 -14.26 -3.84 -18.79
C LEU A 100 -13.21 -3.91 -19.91
N LEU A 101 -13.56 -3.55 -21.14
CA LEU A 101 -12.65 -3.60 -22.29
C LEU A 101 -11.42 -2.70 -22.09
N LYS A 102 -11.64 -1.49 -21.57
CA LYS A 102 -10.55 -0.57 -21.19
C LYS A 102 -9.61 -1.21 -20.17
N ARG A 103 -10.12 -1.86 -19.13
CA ARG A 103 -9.31 -2.57 -18.14
C ARG A 103 -8.55 -3.75 -18.75
N LEU A 104 -9.18 -4.49 -19.67
CA LEU A 104 -8.54 -5.62 -20.35
C LEU A 104 -7.34 -5.17 -21.19
N SER A 105 -7.43 -4.02 -21.87
CA SER A 105 -6.32 -3.47 -22.66
C SER A 105 -5.06 -3.18 -21.85
N ALA A 106 -5.17 -3.07 -20.52
CA ALA A 106 -4.01 -2.87 -19.65
C ALA A 106 -3.12 -4.12 -19.51
N ILE A 107 -3.64 -5.32 -19.81
CA ILE A 107 -2.90 -6.59 -19.62
C ILE A 107 -3.02 -7.59 -20.77
N TYR A 108 -3.97 -7.42 -21.68
CA TYR A 108 -4.17 -8.25 -22.85
C TYR A 108 -3.77 -7.51 -24.13
N THR A 109 -3.50 -8.25 -25.20
CA THR A 109 -3.23 -7.67 -26.53
C THR A 109 -4.50 -7.10 -27.13
N GLU A 110 -4.35 -6.17 -28.06
CA GLU A 110 -5.47 -5.57 -28.78
C GLU A 110 -6.36 -6.62 -29.46
N ALA A 111 -5.76 -7.61 -30.13
CA ALA A 111 -6.49 -8.72 -30.75
C ALA A 111 -7.33 -9.51 -29.73
N ALA A 112 -6.79 -9.79 -28.53
CA ALA A 112 -7.54 -10.49 -27.50
C ALA A 112 -8.70 -9.65 -26.95
N VAL A 113 -8.53 -8.34 -26.81
CA VAL A 113 -9.59 -7.43 -26.38
C VAL A 113 -10.67 -7.31 -27.46
N ALA A 114 -10.29 -7.25 -28.74
CA ALA A 114 -11.24 -7.20 -29.87
C ALA A 114 -12.13 -8.43 -29.94
N VAL A 115 -11.58 -9.62 -29.64
CA VAL A 115 -12.36 -10.86 -29.54
C VAL A 115 -13.43 -10.75 -28.44
N VAL A 116 -13.05 -10.26 -27.24
CA VAL A 116 -14.01 -10.08 -26.13
C VAL A 116 -15.06 -9.02 -26.45
N ALA A 117 -14.65 -7.92 -27.10
CA ALA A 117 -15.57 -6.86 -27.53
C ALA A 117 -16.62 -7.38 -28.50
N LYS A 118 -16.22 -8.22 -29.46
CA LYS A 118 -17.14 -8.89 -30.39
C LYS A 118 -18.07 -9.85 -29.65
N GLU A 119 -17.54 -10.67 -28.74
CA GLU A 119 -18.33 -11.61 -27.93
C GLU A 119 -19.43 -10.87 -27.14
N LEU A 120 -19.09 -9.73 -26.51
CA LEU A 120 -20.05 -8.88 -25.80
C LEU A 120 -21.09 -8.28 -26.75
N ALA A 121 -20.66 -7.73 -27.89
CA ALA A 121 -21.57 -7.12 -28.85
C ALA A 121 -22.60 -8.12 -29.40
N ASP A 122 -22.16 -9.34 -29.73
CA ASP A 122 -23.03 -10.42 -30.22
C ASP A 122 -24.03 -10.88 -29.14
N ALA A 123 -23.58 -11.02 -27.88
CA ALA A 123 -24.45 -11.37 -26.76
C ALA A 123 -25.49 -10.27 -26.46
N ARG A 124 -25.11 -9.00 -26.55
CA ARG A 124 -26.02 -7.85 -26.39
C ARG A 124 -27.04 -7.78 -27.52
N LYS A 125 -26.62 -7.99 -28.78
CA LYS A 125 -27.49 -7.99 -29.95
C LYS A 125 -28.56 -9.08 -29.88
N THR A 126 -28.23 -10.23 -29.32
CA THR A 126 -29.16 -11.35 -29.14
C THR A 126 -30.00 -11.24 -27.87
N GLY A 127 -29.78 -10.22 -27.02
CA GLY A 127 -30.47 -10.08 -25.73
C GLY A 127 -30.08 -11.15 -24.70
N ASN A 128 -28.98 -11.88 -24.93
CA ASN A 128 -28.55 -12.97 -24.05
C ASN A 128 -27.80 -12.44 -22.83
N GLN A 129 -28.57 -12.03 -21.82
CA GLN A 129 -28.04 -11.44 -20.60
C GLN A 129 -27.17 -12.41 -19.77
N SER A 130 -27.49 -13.72 -19.77
CA SER A 130 -26.66 -14.74 -19.09
C SER A 130 -25.26 -14.80 -19.70
N HIS A 131 -25.17 -14.79 -21.03
CA HIS A 131 -23.87 -14.84 -21.71
C HIS A 131 -23.04 -13.58 -21.45
N VAL A 132 -23.67 -12.41 -21.38
CA VAL A 132 -23.00 -11.17 -20.95
C VAL A 132 -22.40 -11.33 -19.55
N GLU A 133 -23.20 -11.83 -18.60
CA GLU A 133 -22.76 -12.02 -17.21
C GLU A 133 -21.59 -13.01 -17.11
N GLU A 134 -21.62 -14.08 -17.90
CA GLU A 134 -20.52 -15.06 -18.00
C GLU A 134 -19.24 -14.44 -18.56
N ILE A 135 -19.33 -13.61 -19.60
CA ILE A 135 -18.17 -12.88 -20.13
C ILE A 135 -17.60 -11.95 -19.05
N HIS A 136 -18.44 -11.17 -18.37
CA HIS A 136 -18.01 -10.28 -17.29
C HIS A 136 -17.34 -11.06 -16.16
N ALA A 137 -17.95 -12.14 -15.69
CA ALA A 137 -17.45 -12.99 -14.60
C ALA A 137 -16.08 -13.59 -14.91
N ARG A 138 -15.79 -13.91 -16.19
CA ARG A 138 -14.50 -14.42 -16.67
C ARG A 138 -13.31 -13.52 -16.29
N TYR A 139 -13.55 -12.22 -16.13
CA TYR A 139 -12.51 -11.22 -15.86
C TYR A 139 -12.69 -10.49 -14.53
N SER A 140 -13.92 -10.20 -14.13
CA SER A 140 -14.24 -9.35 -12.98
C SER A 140 -13.83 -9.97 -11.64
N TYR A 141 -13.70 -11.30 -11.55
CA TYR A 141 -13.25 -11.99 -10.32
C TYR A 141 -11.85 -11.52 -9.84
N ARG A 142 -11.02 -11.01 -10.75
CA ARG A 142 -9.67 -10.47 -10.45
C ARG A 142 -9.69 -8.98 -10.13
N MET A 143 -10.83 -8.33 -10.25
CA MET A 143 -11.00 -6.91 -10.01
C MET A 143 -11.51 -6.67 -8.58
N HIS A 144 -11.20 -5.49 -8.02
CA HIS A 144 -11.62 -5.09 -6.68
C HIS A 144 -11.28 -6.14 -5.60
N ASN A 145 -10.16 -6.86 -5.77
CA ASN A 145 -9.75 -7.95 -4.90
C ASN A 145 -8.25 -7.85 -4.56
N LEU A 146 -7.95 -7.69 -3.27
CA LEU A 146 -6.58 -7.60 -2.76
C LEU A 146 -5.73 -8.83 -3.12
N SER A 147 -6.30 -10.02 -2.96
CA SER A 147 -5.54 -11.27 -3.15
C SER A 147 -5.23 -11.49 -4.62
N GLU A 148 -6.18 -11.24 -5.51
CA GLU A 148 -5.97 -11.39 -6.96
C GLU A 148 -5.03 -10.34 -7.53
N PHE A 149 -5.12 -9.08 -7.09
CA PHE A 149 -4.16 -8.03 -7.47
C PHE A 149 -2.72 -8.46 -7.16
N MET A 150 -2.47 -8.83 -5.90
CA MET A 150 -1.14 -9.16 -5.44
C MET A 150 -0.65 -10.49 -6.02
N LYS A 151 -1.51 -11.50 -6.14
CA LYS A 151 -1.16 -12.77 -6.80
C LYS A 151 -0.74 -12.53 -8.25
N ALA A 152 -1.51 -11.76 -9.01
CA ALA A 152 -1.22 -11.48 -10.40
C ALA A 152 0.06 -10.64 -10.57
N LEU A 153 0.30 -9.65 -9.70
CA LEU A 153 1.54 -8.87 -9.68
C LEU A 153 2.77 -9.75 -9.41
N LEU A 154 2.74 -10.53 -8.32
CA LEU A 154 3.85 -11.36 -7.88
C LEU A 154 4.18 -12.47 -8.88
N ILE A 155 3.15 -13.15 -9.43
CA ILE A 155 3.35 -14.21 -10.43
C ILE A 155 3.95 -13.64 -11.71
N ARG A 156 3.44 -12.49 -12.19
CA ARG A 156 3.94 -11.88 -13.42
C ARG A 156 5.41 -11.48 -13.28
N PHE A 157 5.78 -10.87 -12.15
CA PHE A 157 7.17 -10.54 -11.87
C PHE A 157 8.04 -11.80 -11.74
N THR A 158 7.62 -12.82 -10.99
CA THR A 158 8.36 -14.09 -10.87
C THR A 158 8.62 -14.74 -12.22
N ARG A 159 7.60 -14.83 -13.09
CA ARG A 159 7.75 -15.44 -14.42
C ARG A 159 8.75 -14.68 -15.29
N TRP A 160 8.67 -13.35 -15.29
CA TRP A 160 9.60 -12.51 -16.03
C TRP A 160 11.02 -12.61 -15.47
N PHE A 161 11.19 -12.51 -14.15
CA PHE A 161 12.49 -12.56 -13.49
C PHE A 161 13.15 -13.93 -13.71
N ASN A 162 12.42 -15.02 -13.49
CA ASN A 162 12.91 -16.37 -13.71
C ASN A 162 13.35 -16.60 -15.16
N ARG A 163 12.57 -16.13 -16.15
CA ARG A 163 12.96 -16.22 -17.56
C ARG A 163 14.25 -15.43 -17.84
N THR A 164 14.33 -14.20 -17.33
CA THR A 164 15.47 -13.29 -17.58
C THR A 164 16.75 -13.79 -16.93
N GLN A 165 16.64 -14.45 -15.76
CA GLN A 165 17.76 -14.96 -14.99
C GLN A 165 18.02 -16.45 -15.20
N ASN A 166 17.41 -17.07 -16.22
CA ASN A 166 17.45 -18.51 -16.50
C ASN A 166 17.22 -19.39 -15.23
N ARG A 167 16.29 -18.97 -14.37
CA ARG A 167 15.99 -19.58 -13.07
C ARG A 167 14.64 -20.29 -13.11
N ARG A 168 14.44 -21.26 -12.22
CA ARG A 168 13.13 -21.87 -11.94
C ARG A 168 12.81 -21.77 -10.44
N GLY A 169 11.56 -22.01 -10.07
CA GLY A 169 11.13 -22.02 -8.66
C GLY A 169 10.59 -20.70 -8.12
N THR A 170 10.41 -20.65 -6.80
CA THR A 170 9.79 -19.53 -6.08
C THR A 170 10.73 -18.32 -6.00
N LEU A 171 10.15 -17.13 -5.96
CA LEU A 171 10.89 -15.87 -5.74
C LEU A 171 10.60 -15.25 -4.38
N TRP A 172 9.42 -15.51 -3.81
CA TRP A 172 8.92 -14.87 -2.61
C TRP A 172 9.00 -15.83 -1.42
N GLU A 173 9.42 -15.34 -0.25
CA GLU A 173 9.56 -16.15 0.98
C GLU A 173 8.24 -16.79 1.39
N GLU A 174 7.17 -16.01 1.33
CA GLU A 174 5.85 -16.41 1.79
C GLU A 174 4.75 -15.66 1.03
N ARG A 175 3.49 -15.96 1.37
CA ARG A 175 2.36 -15.12 0.97
C ARG A 175 2.59 -13.70 1.50
N PHE A 176 2.28 -12.69 0.68
CA PHE A 176 2.43 -11.29 1.11
C PHE A 176 1.70 -11.01 2.44
N LYS A 177 2.33 -10.18 3.27
CA LYS A 177 1.74 -9.62 4.49
C LYS A 177 0.83 -8.45 4.14
N SER A 178 -0.20 -8.24 4.94
CA SER A 178 -1.12 -7.11 4.79
C SER A 178 -1.54 -6.58 6.17
N VAL A 179 -1.42 -5.28 6.37
CA VAL A 179 -1.97 -4.55 7.53
C VAL A 179 -3.17 -3.74 7.05
N ILE A 180 -4.32 -3.87 7.69
CA ILE A 180 -5.51 -3.04 7.41
C ILE A 180 -5.23 -1.62 7.92
N VAL A 181 -5.51 -0.61 7.12
CA VAL A 181 -5.19 0.79 7.42
C VAL A 181 -6.47 1.62 7.35
N GLU A 182 -6.72 2.43 8.37
CA GLU A 182 -7.79 3.42 8.33
C GLU A 182 -7.44 4.56 7.37
N SER A 183 -8.45 5.13 6.72
CA SER A 183 -8.31 6.35 5.94
C SER A 183 -7.90 7.55 6.82
N GLY A 184 -7.39 8.64 6.24
CA GLY A 184 -6.98 9.82 7.01
C GLY A 184 -5.61 9.68 7.65
N ILE A 185 -5.48 9.93 8.97
CA ILE A 185 -4.18 10.02 9.65
C ILE A 185 -3.35 8.74 9.48
N ALA A 186 -3.98 7.56 9.62
CA ALA A 186 -3.28 6.28 9.48
C ALA A 186 -2.78 6.04 8.04
N ALA A 187 -3.61 6.30 7.02
CA ALA A 187 -3.21 6.20 5.61
C ALA A 187 -2.08 7.16 5.26
N ARG A 188 -2.16 8.43 5.67
CA ARG A 188 -1.10 9.43 5.48
C ARG A 188 0.21 9.02 6.14
N THR A 189 0.14 8.59 7.39
CA THR A 189 1.32 8.15 8.16
C THR A 189 1.93 6.90 7.55
N MET A 190 1.11 5.94 7.11
CA MET A 190 1.57 4.73 6.44
C MET A 190 2.24 5.05 5.10
N ALA A 191 1.66 5.94 4.30
CA ALA A 191 2.28 6.39 3.05
C ALA A 191 3.66 7.03 3.33
N ALA A 192 3.74 7.97 4.28
CA ALA A 192 5.00 8.61 4.64
C ALA A 192 6.04 7.59 5.17
N TYR A 193 5.61 6.62 5.97
CA TYR A 193 6.46 5.51 6.40
C TYR A 193 7.00 4.73 5.21
N ILE A 194 6.17 4.43 4.22
CA ILE A 194 6.56 3.71 3.00
C ILE A 194 7.61 4.49 2.22
N ASP A 195 7.34 5.76 1.94
CA ASP A 195 8.20 6.62 1.12
C ASP A 195 9.53 6.97 1.82
N LEU A 196 9.61 6.88 3.16
CA LEU A 196 10.85 7.04 3.92
C LEU A 196 11.72 5.77 4.03
N ASN A 197 11.30 4.60 3.51
CA ASN A 197 12.13 3.39 3.55
C ASN A 197 13.54 3.57 2.96
N PRO A 198 13.73 4.23 1.80
CA PRO A 198 15.05 4.44 1.20
C PRO A 198 15.97 5.27 2.09
N VAL A 199 15.41 6.27 2.76
CA VAL A 199 16.14 7.12 3.72
C VAL A 199 16.56 6.31 4.95
N ARG A 200 15.63 5.52 5.52
CA ARG A 200 15.94 4.63 6.65
C ARG A 200 16.99 3.58 6.33
N ALA A 201 17.08 3.17 5.08
CA ALA A 201 18.08 2.22 4.60
C ALA A 201 19.41 2.89 4.23
N GLY A 202 19.54 4.22 4.37
CA GLY A 202 20.75 4.96 4.01
C GLY A 202 21.03 5.01 2.50
N ILE A 203 20.03 4.77 1.66
CA ILE A 203 20.19 4.75 0.19
C ILE A 203 20.20 6.18 -0.38
N VAL A 204 19.40 7.08 0.19
CA VAL A 204 19.29 8.49 -0.19
C VAL A 204 19.10 9.36 1.06
N ALA A 205 19.43 10.65 0.97
CA ALA A 205 19.22 11.61 2.05
C ALA A 205 17.81 12.22 2.03
N ASP A 206 17.29 12.51 0.84
CA ASP A 206 15.93 13.00 0.62
C ASP A 206 15.08 11.91 -0.09
N PRO A 207 13.86 11.58 0.40
CA PRO A 207 13.02 10.57 -0.26
C PRO A 207 12.61 10.95 -1.70
N ALA A 208 12.71 12.23 -2.10
CA ALA A 208 12.48 12.68 -3.47
C ALA A 208 13.54 12.14 -4.46
N GLU A 209 14.74 11.80 -3.98
CA GLU A 209 15.84 11.28 -4.80
C GLU A 209 15.65 9.80 -5.16
N TYR A 210 14.73 9.10 -4.48
CA TYR A 210 14.47 7.69 -4.74
C TYR A 210 13.31 7.49 -5.72
N ARG A 211 13.65 7.40 -7.02
CA ARG A 211 12.67 7.26 -8.11
C ARG A 211 11.69 6.07 -7.99
N TRP A 212 12.04 5.02 -7.26
CA TRP A 212 11.19 3.82 -7.10
C TRP A 212 10.29 3.85 -5.86
N SER A 213 9.92 5.05 -5.43
CA SER A 213 8.87 5.32 -4.45
C SER A 213 7.79 6.26 -5.01
N SER A 214 6.62 6.28 -4.39
CA SER A 214 5.54 7.19 -4.80
C SER A 214 5.94 8.65 -4.63
N TYR A 215 6.63 9.01 -3.56
CA TYR A 215 7.05 10.39 -3.34
C TYR A 215 8.10 10.84 -4.37
N GLY A 216 9.12 10.02 -4.63
CA GLY A 216 10.10 10.30 -5.69
C GLY A 216 9.45 10.42 -7.07
N GLU A 217 8.49 9.54 -7.38
CA GLU A 217 7.74 9.61 -8.64
C GLU A 217 6.79 10.82 -8.72
N ALA A 218 6.22 11.27 -7.61
CA ALA A 218 5.34 12.45 -7.56
C ALA A 218 6.11 13.76 -7.76
N VAL A 219 7.33 13.85 -7.22
CA VAL A 219 8.21 15.03 -7.31
C VAL A 219 8.97 15.05 -8.65
N GLY A 220 9.58 13.94 -9.05
CA GLY A 220 10.40 13.87 -10.27
C GLY A 220 9.62 13.52 -11.54
N GLY A 221 8.36 13.09 -11.43
CA GLY A 221 7.54 12.67 -12.57
C GLY A 221 6.80 13.83 -13.26
N GLY A 222 6.68 13.73 -14.59
CA GLY A 222 5.94 14.69 -15.42
C GLY A 222 4.45 14.81 -15.06
N THR A 223 3.75 15.77 -15.67
CA THR A 223 2.33 16.09 -15.39
C THR A 223 1.35 14.96 -15.77
N LYS A 224 1.79 13.99 -16.58
CA LYS A 224 1.01 12.85 -17.08
C LYS A 224 1.60 11.52 -16.59
N GLY A 225 0.95 10.41 -16.97
CA GLY A 225 1.44 9.06 -16.70
C GLY A 225 1.65 8.77 -15.20
N ASN A 226 2.77 8.14 -14.87
CA ASN A 226 3.00 7.68 -13.50
C ASN A 226 3.18 8.83 -12.50
N GLY A 227 3.74 9.98 -12.89
CA GLY A 227 3.85 11.15 -12.02
C GLY A 227 2.47 11.65 -11.57
N LYS A 228 1.51 11.72 -12.51
CA LYS A 228 0.10 12.05 -12.19
C LYS A 228 -0.50 11.02 -11.23
N LYS A 229 -0.30 9.73 -11.49
CA LYS A 229 -0.83 8.65 -10.64
C LYS A 229 -0.26 8.67 -9.23
N ALA A 230 1.05 8.89 -9.09
CA ALA A 230 1.70 8.99 -7.78
C ALA A 230 1.14 10.16 -6.97
N ARG A 231 1.00 11.34 -7.60
CA ARG A 231 0.35 12.51 -6.98
C ARG A 231 -1.08 12.21 -6.55
N ALA A 232 -1.90 11.65 -7.44
CA ALA A 232 -3.30 11.28 -7.13
C ALA A 232 -3.40 10.29 -5.95
N GLY A 233 -2.53 9.28 -5.91
CA GLY A 233 -2.49 8.30 -4.82
C GLY A 233 -2.11 8.92 -3.47
N LEU A 234 -1.12 9.82 -3.45
CA LEU A 234 -0.71 10.53 -2.24
C LEU A 234 -1.77 11.53 -1.77
N VAL A 235 -2.43 12.23 -2.69
CA VAL A 235 -3.60 13.09 -2.37
C VAL A 235 -4.68 12.24 -1.70
N ARG A 236 -5.04 11.10 -2.29
CA ARG A 236 -6.02 10.18 -1.70
C ARG A 236 -5.60 9.71 -0.31
N ALA A 237 -4.34 9.32 -0.12
CA ALA A 237 -3.83 8.88 1.19
C ALA A 237 -3.94 9.97 2.26
N CYS A 238 -3.77 11.25 1.87
CA CYS A 238 -3.78 12.37 2.81
C CYS A 238 -5.18 12.89 3.11
N MET A 239 -6.07 12.93 2.10
CA MET A 239 -7.32 13.70 2.14
C MET A 239 -8.59 12.85 2.00
N SER A 240 -8.50 11.51 1.96
CA SER A 240 -9.69 10.66 1.80
C SER A 240 -10.80 10.91 2.83
N HIS A 241 -10.43 11.28 4.05
CA HIS A 241 -11.35 11.60 5.15
C HIS A 241 -12.13 12.91 4.96
N GLN A 242 -11.68 13.76 4.04
CA GLN A 242 -12.31 15.03 3.65
C GLN A 242 -13.12 14.90 2.35
N GLY A 243 -13.46 13.67 1.96
CA GLY A 243 -14.18 13.39 0.70
C GLY A 243 -13.32 13.51 -0.57
N CYS A 244 -12.05 13.91 -0.46
CA CYS A 244 -11.18 14.05 -1.64
C CYS A 244 -10.87 12.69 -2.29
N GLY A 245 -10.94 12.68 -3.62
CA GLY A 245 -10.72 11.52 -4.46
C GLY A 245 -9.25 11.35 -4.87
N PHE A 246 -9.03 11.11 -6.16
CA PHE A 246 -7.72 10.94 -6.80
C PHE A 246 -7.35 12.19 -7.61
N GLU A 247 -7.53 13.35 -6.99
CA GLU A 247 -7.40 14.68 -7.61
C GLU A 247 -5.93 15.13 -7.60
N ALA A 248 -5.16 14.74 -8.62
CA ALA A 248 -3.72 15.01 -8.68
C ALA A 248 -3.36 16.51 -8.60
N GLU A 249 -4.27 17.36 -9.07
CA GLU A 249 -4.23 18.82 -9.03
C GLU A 249 -4.11 19.39 -7.61
N LYS A 250 -4.63 18.69 -6.58
CA LYS A 250 -4.46 19.06 -5.16
C LYS A 250 -3.06 18.78 -4.61
N TRP A 251 -2.15 18.24 -5.43
CA TRP A 251 -0.80 17.89 -5.00
C TRP A 251 -0.01 19.06 -4.42
N GLN A 252 -0.17 20.28 -4.94
CA GLN A 252 0.58 21.43 -4.43
C GLN A 252 0.30 21.67 -2.94
N GLU A 253 -0.96 21.61 -2.55
CA GLU A 253 -1.39 21.72 -1.15
C GLU A 253 -0.94 20.50 -0.33
N VAL A 254 -1.21 19.29 -0.83
CA VAL A 254 -0.90 18.04 -0.13
C VAL A 254 0.61 17.86 0.10
N SER A 255 1.44 18.26 -0.86
CA SER A 255 2.89 18.08 -0.80
C SER A 255 3.51 18.77 0.43
N ARG A 256 2.97 19.93 0.84
CA ARG A 256 3.44 20.66 2.04
C ARG A 256 3.12 19.89 3.31
N ILE A 257 1.87 19.43 3.44
CA ILE A 257 1.41 18.61 4.57
C ILE A 257 2.22 17.32 4.65
N TYR A 258 2.46 16.70 3.50
CA TYR A 258 3.18 15.44 3.38
C TYR A 258 4.67 15.58 3.74
N ARG A 259 5.34 16.65 3.30
CA ARG A 259 6.72 16.96 3.71
C ARG A 259 6.84 17.20 5.21
N ARG A 260 5.89 17.95 5.80
CA ARG A 260 5.83 18.15 7.26
C ARG A 260 5.67 16.82 8.01
N ALA A 261 4.80 15.93 7.53
CA ALA A 261 4.61 14.61 8.13
C ALA A 261 5.90 13.75 8.11
N MET A 262 6.76 13.92 7.10
CA MET A 262 8.06 13.24 7.00
C MET A 262 9.20 13.96 7.76
N GLY A 263 8.94 15.11 8.39
CA GLY A 263 9.98 15.94 9.02
C GLY A 263 11.00 16.45 8.01
N LEU A 264 10.57 16.79 6.80
CA LEU A 264 11.42 17.44 5.80
C LEU A 264 11.24 18.95 5.87
N ALA A 265 12.33 19.69 5.64
CA ALA A 265 12.25 21.15 5.47
C ALA A 265 11.27 21.49 4.33
N LEU A 266 10.44 22.51 4.53
CA LEU A 266 9.62 23.05 3.46
C LEU A 266 10.56 23.73 2.45
N VAL A 267 10.57 23.27 1.21
CA VAL A 267 11.37 23.91 0.16
C VAL A 267 10.72 25.28 -0.08
N GLY A 268 11.46 26.34 0.25
CA GLY A 268 11.08 27.71 -0.16
C GLY A 268 10.97 27.78 -1.68
N LYS A 269 10.04 28.58 -2.20
CA LYS A 269 9.89 28.78 -3.65
C LYS A 269 11.27 29.05 -4.26
N SER A 270 11.66 28.26 -5.26
CA SER A 270 12.87 28.46 -6.04
C SER A 270 12.76 29.72 -6.90
N GLY A 271 13.02 30.88 -6.29
CA GLY A 271 13.58 32.01 -7.01
C GLY A 271 15.03 31.68 -7.33
N ARG A 272 15.45 31.86 -8.59
CA ARG A 272 16.86 31.78 -8.99
C ARG A 272 17.67 32.74 -8.11
N ALA A 273 18.44 32.22 -7.15
CA ALA A 273 19.45 33.00 -6.46
C ALA A 273 20.78 32.78 -7.18
N GLN A 274 21.32 33.86 -7.76
CA GLN A 274 22.70 33.93 -8.19
C GLN A 274 23.62 33.68 -6.99
N VAL A 275 24.66 32.89 -7.21
CA VAL A 275 25.70 32.63 -6.22
C VAL A 275 26.65 33.82 -6.22
N GLU A 276 26.59 34.66 -5.19
CA GLU A 276 27.70 35.53 -4.82
C GLU A 276 28.46 34.95 -3.62
N LYS A 277 29.77 35.12 -3.68
CA LYS A 277 30.78 34.45 -2.87
C LYS A 277 30.67 34.82 -1.39
N GLY A 278 30.73 33.79 -0.56
CA GLY A 278 31.41 33.84 0.74
C GLY A 278 30.66 34.50 1.89
N VAL A 279 29.66 33.81 2.46
CA VAL A 279 29.39 33.80 3.91
C VAL A 279 28.74 32.46 4.25
N VAL A 280 29.38 31.63 5.08
CA VAL A 280 28.72 30.49 5.72
C VAL A 280 27.75 31.06 6.76
N ARG A 281 26.44 30.97 6.50
CA ARG A 281 25.41 31.30 7.50
C ARG A 281 24.93 30.00 8.18
N PRO A 282 24.77 30.00 9.51
CA PRO A 282 24.41 28.80 10.25
C PRO A 282 22.98 28.36 9.92
N GLN A 283 22.76 27.04 9.95
CA GLN A 283 21.42 26.45 9.95
C GLN A 283 20.54 27.15 10.99
N MET A 284 19.50 27.86 10.54
CA MET A 284 18.50 28.42 11.46
C MET A 284 17.21 27.58 11.44
N ASN A 285 17.12 26.81 12.51
CA ASN A 285 16.06 26.67 13.50
C ASN A 285 14.63 26.33 13.06
N THR A 286 14.24 25.15 13.57
CA THR A 286 12.93 24.47 13.67
C THR A 286 11.76 25.31 14.22
N ALA A 287 11.93 26.61 14.48
CA ALA A 287 10.93 27.47 15.11
C ALA A 287 10.06 28.25 14.12
N GLU A 288 10.54 28.56 12.91
CA GLU A 288 9.77 29.37 11.93
C GLU A 288 8.81 28.56 11.05
N ALA A 289 8.74 27.23 11.22
CA ALA A 289 7.78 26.36 10.50
C ALA A 289 6.35 26.37 11.09
N LEU A 290 6.10 27.20 12.11
CA LEU A 290 4.96 27.15 13.03
C LEU A 290 3.78 28.05 12.67
N GLU A 291 3.96 29.09 11.86
CA GLU A 291 2.84 29.95 11.49
C GLU A 291 2.23 29.50 10.16
N HIS A 292 1.26 28.60 10.25
CA HIS A 292 0.00 28.64 9.48
C HIS A 292 -0.81 27.39 9.84
N GLY A 293 -1.97 27.65 10.45
CA GLY A 293 -2.80 26.68 11.15
C GLY A 293 -3.32 25.54 10.28
N VAL A 294 -3.09 24.33 10.77
CA VAL A 294 -4.05 23.23 10.75
C VAL A 294 -3.98 22.64 12.15
N THR A 295 -5.13 22.51 12.81
CA THR A 295 -5.28 21.99 14.17
C THR A 295 -4.73 20.58 14.29
N ASP A 296 -3.47 20.48 14.69
CA ASP A 296 -2.85 19.31 15.33
C ASP A 296 -1.62 19.86 16.07
N THR A 297 -1.52 19.58 17.37
CA THR A 297 -0.52 20.14 18.28
C THR A 297 0.91 20.02 17.71
N PRO A 298 1.72 21.11 17.68
CA PRO A 298 3.04 21.11 17.03
C PRO A 298 4.00 20.02 17.53
N LEU A 299 3.93 19.66 18.81
CA LEU A 299 4.73 18.61 19.45
C LEU A 299 4.41 17.20 18.93
N ALA A 300 3.14 16.93 18.58
CA ALA A 300 2.73 15.63 18.05
C ALA A 300 3.30 15.39 16.63
N GLY A 301 3.44 16.46 15.84
CA GLY A 301 4.07 16.42 14.51
C GLY A 301 5.56 16.07 14.56
N ILE A 302 6.29 16.61 15.55
CA ILE A 302 7.74 16.37 15.72
C ILE A 302 7.99 14.92 16.15
N GLY A 303 7.22 14.40 17.13
CA GLY A 303 7.34 13.02 17.58
C GLY A 303 7.03 12.00 16.47
N MET A 304 6.01 12.27 15.66
CA MET A 304 5.64 11.44 14.52
C MET A 304 6.74 11.43 13.44
N ALA A 305 7.28 12.60 13.08
CA ALA A 305 8.33 12.72 12.08
C ALA A 305 9.61 11.99 12.50
N ALA A 306 10.04 12.16 13.76
CA ALA A 306 11.17 11.43 14.32
C ALA A 306 10.94 9.91 14.31
N MET A 307 9.76 9.46 14.73
CA MET A 307 9.37 8.04 14.68
C MET A 307 9.49 7.46 13.26
N LEU A 308 9.05 8.18 12.23
CA LEU A 308 9.04 7.69 10.85
C LEU A 308 10.44 7.53 10.24
N ARG A 309 11.47 8.12 10.86
CA ARG A 309 12.89 7.93 10.52
C ARG A 309 13.46 6.61 11.06
N HIS A 310 12.71 5.89 11.89
CA HIS A 310 13.09 4.58 12.42
C HIS A 310 12.21 3.46 11.86
N ARG A 311 12.72 2.22 11.94
CA ARG A 311 11.89 1.06 11.62
C ARG A 311 10.82 0.94 12.70
N VAL A 312 9.58 0.69 12.30
CA VAL A 312 8.47 0.57 13.24
C VAL A 312 7.70 -0.70 12.93
N ARG A 313 7.83 -1.69 13.82
CA ARG A 313 7.19 -3.01 13.64
C ARG A 313 5.67 -2.94 13.53
N TYR A 314 5.02 -1.96 14.17
CA TYR A 314 3.57 -1.81 14.07
C TYR A 314 3.11 -1.68 12.62
N PHE A 315 3.83 -0.95 11.77
CA PHE A 315 3.44 -0.75 10.37
C PHE A 315 3.53 -2.02 9.52
N THR A 316 4.22 -3.08 9.97
CA THR A 316 4.31 -4.35 9.23
C THR A 316 3.61 -5.51 9.94
N ASP A 317 3.63 -5.54 11.27
CA ASP A 317 3.16 -6.66 12.09
C ASP A 317 1.89 -6.31 12.89
N GLY A 318 1.39 -5.08 12.82
CA GLY A 318 0.28 -4.56 13.64
C GLY A 318 -1.11 -5.09 13.29
N ALA A 319 -1.26 -5.80 12.16
CA ALA A 319 -2.50 -6.36 11.59
C ALA A 319 -3.59 -5.34 11.21
N VAL A 320 -3.94 -4.40 12.10
CA VAL A 320 -4.82 -3.25 11.84
C VAL A 320 -4.18 -2.02 12.47
N ILE A 321 -4.20 -0.88 11.77
CA ILE A 321 -3.76 0.42 12.26
C ILE A 321 -4.82 1.48 11.93
N GLY A 322 -5.15 2.30 12.92
CA GLY A 322 -6.13 3.39 12.80
C GLY A 322 -6.37 4.07 14.13
N SER A 323 -7.47 4.80 14.20
CA SER A 323 -8.09 5.31 15.42
C SER A 323 -8.47 4.17 16.36
N LYS A 324 -8.64 4.49 17.65
CA LYS A 324 -9.08 3.51 18.66
C LYS A 324 -10.41 2.87 18.26
N ALA A 325 -11.35 3.69 17.76
CA ALA A 325 -12.66 3.25 17.32
C ALA A 325 -12.56 2.27 16.15
N PHE A 326 -11.79 2.61 15.11
CA PHE A 326 -11.60 1.75 13.94
C PHE A 326 -10.98 0.40 14.28
N VAL A 327 -9.96 0.37 15.14
CA VAL A 327 -9.34 -0.89 15.55
C VAL A 327 -10.33 -1.74 16.36
N ASN A 328 -11.16 -1.11 17.20
CA ASN A 328 -12.21 -1.83 17.94
C ASN A 328 -13.35 -2.33 17.03
N GLU A 329 -13.75 -1.57 16.01
CA GLU A 329 -14.70 -2.01 14.98
C GLU A 329 -14.15 -3.26 14.26
N ALA A 330 -12.90 -3.20 13.81
CA ALA A 330 -12.25 -4.34 13.16
C ALA A 330 -12.12 -5.56 14.09
N PHE A 331 -11.91 -5.33 15.40
CA PHE A 331 -11.89 -6.39 16.41
C PHE A 331 -13.26 -7.04 16.58
N ALA A 332 -14.33 -6.23 16.69
CA ALA A 332 -15.70 -6.73 16.83
C ALA A 332 -16.11 -7.56 15.61
N GLY A 333 -15.80 -7.07 14.39
CA GLY A 333 -16.07 -7.78 13.14
C GLY A 333 -15.20 -9.01 12.89
N ALA A 334 -14.24 -9.32 13.77
CA ALA A 334 -13.38 -10.49 13.70
C ALA A 334 -13.23 -11.16 15.08
N ARG A 335 -14.28 -11.10 15.91
CA ARG A 335 -14.28 -11.53 17.31
C ARG A 335 -13.86 -12.99 17.47
N GLU A 336 -14.22 -13.84 16.51
CA GLU A 336 -13.90 -15.27 16.45
C GLU A 336 -12.39 -15.54 16.40
N ARG A 337 -11.57 -14.55 16.01
CA ARG A 337 -10.11 -14.70 15.94
C ARG A 337 -9.42 -14.61 17.31
N PHE A 338 -10.12 -14.16 18.35
CA PHE A 338 -9.55 -13.81 19.65
C PHE A 338 -10.13 -14.61 20.81
N THR A 339 -9.33 -14.77 21.86
CA THR A 339 -9.76 -15.49 23.07
C THR A 339 -10.87 -14.73 23.82
N ALA A 340 -11.67 -15.45 24.62
CA ALA A 340 -12.72 -14.87 25.46
C ALA A 340 -12.20 -13.80 26.45
N LYS A 341 -10.92 -13.90 26.83
CA LYS A 341 -10.23 -12.97 27.75
C LYS A 341 -9.98 -11.59 27.12
N ARG A 342 -9.80 -11.52 25.79
CA ARG A 342 -9.58 -10.23 25.12
C ARG A 342 -10.93 -9.50 24.95
N LYS A 343 -11.09 -8.39 25.65
CA LYS A 343 -12.33 -7.59 25.66
C LYS A 343 -12.36 -6.47 24.63
N ASP A 344 -11.19 -5.95 24.25
CA ASP A 344 -11.04 -4.90 23.26
C ASP A 344 -9.88 -5.18 22.27
N GLY A 345 -9.92 -4.47 21.14
CA GLY A 345 -8.95 -4.58 20.07
C GLY A 345 -7.76 -3.65 20.25
N ALA A 346 -8.02 -2.37 20.49
CA ALA A 346 -7.03 -1.32 20.36
C ALA A 346 -5.88 -1.43 21.39
N ARG A 347 -4.65 -1.38 20.92
CA ARG A 347 -3.43 -1.31 21.73
C ARG A 347 -2.65 -0.06 21.35
N ALA A 348 -2.25 0.72 22.35
CA ALA A 348 -1.46 1.92 22.12
C ALA A 348 -0.09 1.55 21.55
N MET A 349 0.43 2.40 20.66
CA MET A 349 1.80 2.25 20.16
C MET A 349 2.82 2.54 21.28
N ARG A 350 3.87 1.72 21.35
CA ARG A 350 4.91 1.76 22.40
C ARG A 350 6.33 1.69 21.78
N GLY A 351 7.35 1.92 22.60
CA GLY A 351 8.76 1.86 22.18
C GLY A 351 9.06 2.90 21.12
N GLY A 352 9.82 2.51 20.08
CA GLY A 352 10.14 3.39 18.93
C GLY A 352 8.93 3.93 18.16
N ALA A 353 7.71 3.45 18.44
CA ALA A 353 6.46 3.95 17.85
C ALA A 353 5.69 4.94 18.76
N SER A 354 6.27 5.35 19.89
CA SER A 354 5.62 6.24 20.87
C SER A 354 5.25 7.61 20.30
N GLY A 355 5.90 8.06 19.23
CA GLY A 355 5.57 9.30 18.51
C GLY A 355 4.15 9.32 17.93
N ALA A 356 3.50 8.15 17.77
CA ALA A 356 2.11 8.03 17.34
C ALA A 356 1.13 7.71 18.47
N LYS A 357 1.58 7.66 19.74
CA LYS A 357 0.75 7.34 20.89
C LYS A 357 -0.42 8.34 21.01
N GLY A 358 -1.62 7.82 21.23
CA GLY A 358 -2.85 8.63 21.32
C GLY A 358 -3.50 8.89 19.95
N LEU A 359 -2.71 9.04 18.89
CA LEU A 359 -3.20 9.25 17.52
C LEU A 359 -3.49 7.94 16.79
N LEU A 360 -2.55 6.98 16.85
CA LEU A 360 -2.68 5.69 16.19
C LEU A 360 -2.68 4.55 17.20
N TRP A 361 -3.54 3.59 16.91
CA TRP A 361 -3.74 2.37 17.66
C TRP A 361 -3.49 1.19 16.74
N SER A 362 -3.05 0.08 17.31
CA SER A 362 -2.83 -1.16 16.58
C SER A 362 -3.62 -2.30 17.20
N MET A 363 -3.95 -3.30 16.38
CA MET A 363 -4.56 -4.53 16.87
C MET A 363 -3.58 -5.43 17.63
N ARG A 364 -2.27 -5.32 17.39
CA ARG A 364 -1.30 -6.14 18.13
C ARG A 364 -0.61 -5.33 19.21
N ASP A 365 -0.42 -5.96 20.36
CA ASP A 365 0.43 -5.42 21.43
C ASP A 365 1.87 -5.88 21.17
N LEU A 366 2.65 -5.06 20.47
CA LEU A 366 4.06 -5.36 20.17
C LEU A 366 4.93 -4.81 21.31
N ARG A 367 5.36 -5.69 22.20
CA ARG A 367 6.04 -5.35 23.46
C ARG A 367 7.45 -4.77 23.30
N THR A 368 8.08 -4.98 22.16
CA THR A 368 9.38 -4.40 21.80
C THR A 368 9.33 -3.89 20.37
N GLY A 369 9.28 -2.57 20.22
CA GLY A 369 9.55 -1.91 18.96
C GLY A 369 11.07 -1.81 18.81
N VAL A 370 11.64 -2.50 17.83
CA VAL A 370 12.86 -1.99 17.19
C VAL A 370 12.39 -1.06 16.09
#